data_AF-A0A9E5FIS9-F1
#
_entry.id   AF-A0A9E5FIS9-F1
#
_cell.length_a   1.000
_cell.length_b   1.000
_cell.length_c   1.000
_cell.angle_alpha   90.00
_cell.angle_beta   90.00
_cell.angle_gamma   90.00
#
_symmetry.space_group_name_H-M   'P 1'
#
loop_
_entity.id
_entity.type
_entity.pdbx_description
1 polymer ?
#
loop_
_entity_poly.entity_id
_entity_poly.type
_entity_poly.pdbx_seq_one_letter_code
_entity_poly.pdbx_strand_id
1 'polypeptide(L)'
;MIVDATGPVHRWKPGGSSLCRLAMAAAEIIDSCEELRDPVGMILATERDSVVDRPNRGNRHRLRLLQRLSREAARPADVPPLEEDPQPLFEPARNLALELYPELYGSSEVLLGWNRLLLGPGRPGFSRYGGWTGWLFRHRGYVWCAPPVMLTLAYIFASPWMCFTASWSGPVLWILLRLITPHHTWRLRERKRLASVLAARSGGDPALLDAFLEDDTLLATRLRSFLAEHRRDRNLPVANPPQLTTVSRARAERIAKATRAAVASAQDPECHFLLTDTSDMSDRHDVLLAAARLVRSRRHHMIMVLDGKSSDAGVSSLTTALSRLGVPTLLTRSNLVPGEVGRLVASVRRLAGRLG
;
A
#
# COMPACT_ATOMS: atom_id res chain seq x y z
N MET A 1 9.30 -13.97 -19.82
CA MET A 1 9.31 -13.14 -18.59
C MET A 1 8.38 -13.74 -17.55
N ILE A 2 8.77 -13.76 -16.28
CA ILE A 2 8.00 -14.27 -15.15
C ILE A 2 7.84 -13.11 -14.17
N VAL A 3 6.61 -12.71 -13.86
CA VAL A 3 6.33 -11.58 -12.96
C VAL A 3 5.54 -12.09 -11.76
N ASP A 4 6.02 -11.74 -10.58
CA ASP A 4 5.33 -12.00 -9.32
C ASP A 4 4.19 -10.99 -9.11
N ALA A 5 2.96 -11.50 -9.18
CA ALA A 5 1.71 -10.76 -8.97
C ALA A 5 0.94 -11.34 -7.76
N THR A 6 1.67 -11.78 -6.73
CA THR A 6 1.07 -12.28 -5.49
C THR A 6 0.64 -11.13 -4.56
N GLY A 7 -0.23 -11.40 -3.60
CA GLY A 7 -0.86 -10.43 -2.71
C GLY A 7 0.12 -9.47 -2.00
N PRO A 8 1.29 -9.93 -1.49
CA PRO A 8 2.28 -9.02 -0.89
C PRO A 8 2.79 -7.94 -1.85
N VAL A 9 2.84 -8.23 -3.15
CA VAL A 9 3.35 -7.29 -4.17
C VAL A 9 2.32 -6.22 -4.52
N HIS A 10 1.02 -6.51 -4.35
CA HIS A 10 -0.06 -5.53 -4.46
C HIS A 10 -0.12 -4.56 -3.28
N ARG A 11 0.54 -4.85 -2.16
CA ARG A 11 0.54 -3.94 -1.01
C ARG A 11 1.09 -2.58 -1.41
N TRP A 12 0.31 -1.55 -1.13
CA TRP A 12 0.70 -0.19 -1.38
C TRP A 12 1.89 0.17 -0.47
N LYS A 13 2.90 0.80 -1.06
CA LYS A 13 4.05 1.40 -0.35
C LYS A 13 4.15 2.87 -0.79
N PRO A 14 4.81 3.74 0.00
CA PRO A 14 5.16 5.07 -0.47
C PRO A 14 5.91 4.96 -1.81
N GLY A 15 5.42 5.65 -2.84
CA GLY A 15 5.90 5.49 -4.23
C GLY A 15 5.23 4.38 -5.04
N GLY A 16 4.05 3.91 -4.62
CA GLY A 16 3.23 2.91 -5.34
C GLY A 16 3.45 1.47 -4.87
N SER A 17 2.59 0.56 -5.34
CA SER A 17 2.72 -0.87 -5.07
C SER A 17 4.03 -1.42 -5.66
N SER A 18 4.58 -2.46 -5.04
CA SER A 18 5.74 -3.16 -5.60
C SER A 18 5.44 -3.70 -7.00
N LEU A 19 4.21 -4.17 -7.21
CA LEU A 19 3.77 -4.66 -8.51
C LEU A 19 3.77 -3.56 -9.58
N CYS A 20 3.41 -2.32 -9.24
CA CYS A 20 3.48 -1.21 -10.20
C CYS A 20 4.92 -0.97 -10.68
N ARG A 21 5.90 -1.02 -9.77
CA ARG A 21 7.32 -0.87 -10.13
C ARG A 21 7.85 -2.04 -10.95
N LEU A 22 7.44 -3.28 -10.61
CA LEU A 22 7.77 -4.45 -11.42
C LEU A 22 7.09 -4.39 -12.79
N ALA A 23 5.85 -3.89 -12.88
CA ALA A 23 5.13 -3.72 -14.14
C ALA A 23 5.79 -2.66 -15.04
N MET A 24 6.33 -1.58 -14.47
CA MET A 24 7.15 -0.62 -15.22
C MET A 24 8.42 -1.27 -15.76
N ALA A 25 9.17 -1.99 -14.93
CA ALA A 25 10.36 -2.71 -15.39
C ALA A 25 10.02 -3.76 -16.47
N ALA A 26 8.90 -4.46 -16.31
CA ALA A 26 8.38 -5.39 -17.30
C ALA A 26 8.04 -4.71 -18.63
N ALA A 27 7.41 -3.52 -18.58
CA ALA A 27 7.09 -2.73 -19.76
C ALA A 27 8.36 -2.31 -20.51
N GLU A 28 9.40 -1.86 -19.80
CA GLU A 28 10.69 -1.52 -20.43
C GLU A 28 11.36 -2.73 -21.10
N ILE A 29 11.27 -3.91 -20.48
CA ILE A 29 11.77 -5.17 -21.08
C ILE A 29 10.97 -5.49 -22.36
N ILE A 30 9.63 -5.42 -22.29
CA ILE A 30 8.75 -5.68 -23.43
C ILE A 30 9.08 -4.72 -24.60
N ASP A 31 9.22 -3.43 -24.30
CA ASP A 31 9.52 -2.41 -25.30
C ASP A 31 10.89 -2.64 -25.94
N SER A 32 11.91 -2.91 -25.12
CA SER A 32 13.26 -3.24 -25.61
C SER A 32 13.27 -4.49 -26.51
N CYS A 33 12.49 -5.52 -26.17
CA CYS A 33 12.39 -6.72 -26.99
C CYS A 33 11.61 -6.48 -28.30
N GLU A 34 10.57 -5.64 -28.30
CA GLU A 34 9.83 -5.29 -29.52
C GLU A 34 10.73 -4.49 -30.49
N GLU A 35 11.52 -3.54 -29.99
CA GLU A 35 12.53 -2.81 -30.79
C GLU A 35 13.51 -3.77 -31.47
N LEU A 36 13.90 -4.82 -30.75
CA LEU A 36 14.80 -5.87 -31.20
C LEU A 36 14.11 -6.98 -32.04
N ARG A 37 12.78 -6.92 -32.20
CA ARG A 37 11.94 -7.94 -32.86
C ARG A 37 12.02 -9.35 -32.24
N ASP A 38 12.40 -9.43 -30.97
CA ASP A 38 12.49 -10.67 -30.23
C ASP A 38 11.10 -11.05 -29.67
N PRO A 39 10.64 -12.31 -29.83
CA PRO A 39 9.34 -12.72 -29.28
C PRO A 39 9.37 -12.71 -27.74
N VAL A 40 8.34 -12.13 -27.12
CA VAL A 40 8.24 -12.06 -25.65
C VAL A 40 7.03 -12.85 -25.16
N GLY A 41 7.27 -13.79 -24.25
CA GLY A 41 6.22 -14.45 -23.46
C GLY A 41 6.18 -13.91 -22.04
N MET A 42 5.04 -14.04 -21.37
CA MET A 42 4.86 -13.62 -19.98
C MET A 42 4.15 -14.70 -19.17
N ILE A 43 4.63 -14.96 -17.95
CA ILE A 43 3.92 -15.74 -16.94
C ILE A 43 3.69 -14.84 -15.73
N LEU A 44 2.42 -14.62 -15.38
CA LEU A 44 2.03 -13.89 -14.18
C LEU A 44 1.71 -14.89 -13.08
N ALA A 45 2.51 -14.92 -12.02
CA ALA A 45 2.27 -15.77 -10.86
C ALA A 45 1.37 -15.04 -9.85
N THR A 46 0.11 -15.45 -9.74
CA THR A 46 -0.86 -14.86 -8.80
C THR A 46 -1.00 -15.71 -7.52
N GLU A 47 -1.91 -15.33 -6.62
CA GLU A 47 -2.20 -16.14 -5.42
C GLU A 47 -2.78 -17.52 -5.73
N ARG A 48 -3.71 -17.58 -6.71
CA ARG A 48 -4.47 -18.79 -7.02
C ARG A 48 -3.84 -19.56 -8.17
N ASP A 49 -3.47 -18.84 -9.24
CA ASP A 49 -3.10 -19.43 -10.51
C ASP A 49 -1.87 -18.75 -11.14
N SER A 50 -1.33 -19.38 -12.18
CA SER A 50 -0.36 -18.75 -13.08
C SER A 50 -1.00 -18.51 -14.44
N VAL A 51 -1.02 -17.26 -14.90
CA VAL A 51 -1.52 -16.91 -16.22
C VAL A 51 -0.35 -16.91 -17.20
N VAL A 52 -0.46 -17.67 -18.29
CA VAL A 52 0.62 -17.84 -19.29
C VAL A 52 0.21 -17.20 -20.61
N ASP A 53 1.00 -16.23 -21.06
CA ASP A 53 0.98 -15.66 -22.40
C ASP A 53 2.19 -16.18 -23.18
N ARG A 54 1.93 -17.01 -24.20
CA ARG A 54 2.98 -17.61 -25.02
C ARG A 54 3.81 -16.54 -25.74
N PRO A 55 5.11 -16.79 -26.01
CA PRO A 55 5.93 -15.90 -26.80
C PRO A 55 5.31 -15.62 -28.16
N ASN A 56 5.20 -14.35 -28.51
CA ASN A 56 4.72 -13.91 -29.82
C ASN A 56 5.34 -12.55 -30.17
N ARG A 57 5.22 -12.13 -31.42
CA ARG A 57 5.75 -10.85 -31.94
C ARG A 57 4.62 -9.86 -32.24
N GLY A 58 5.00 -8.59 -32.29
CA GLY A 58 4.21 -7.53 -32.88
C GLY A 58 3.39 -6.73 -31.88
N ASN A 59 3.03 -5.51 -32.31
CA ASN A 59 2.44 -4.50 -31.46
C ASN A 59 1.13 -4.93 -30.76
N ARG A 60 0.30 -5.77 -31.41
CA ARG A 60 -0.94 -6.30 -30.79
C ARG A 60 -0.64 -7.19 -29.58
N HIS A 61 0.40 -8.01 -29.65
CA HIS A 61 0.83 -8.86 -28.55
C HIS A 61 1.42 -8.01 -27.42
N ARG A 62 2.31 -7.07 -27.76
CA ARG A 62 2.85 -6.07 -26.82
C ARG A 62 1.76 -5.36 -26.03
N LEU A 63 0.77 -4.77 -26.71
CA LEU A 63 -0.36 -4.08 -26.06
C LEU A 63 -1.16 -5.00 -25.14
N ARG A 64 -1.34 -6.28 -25.52
CA ARG A 64 -2.03 -7.28 -24.69
C ARG A 64 -1.25 -7.57 -23.40
N LEU A 65 0.07 -7.73 -23.48
CA LEU A 65 0.91 -7.94 -22.30
C LEU A 65 0.86 -6.72 -21.36
N LEU A 66 0.98 -5.51 -21.91
CA LEU A 66 0.91 -4.26 -21.14
C LEU A 66 -0.46 -4.05 -20.49
N GLN A 67 -1.55 -4.31 -21.22
CA GLN A 67 -2.91 -4.23 -20.68
C GLN A 67 -3.14 -5.25 -19.54
N ARG A 68 -2.53 -6.43 -19.64
CA ARG A 68 -2.63 -7.43 -18.59
C ARG A 68 -1.83 -7.04 -17.35
N LEU A 69 -0.61 -6.52 -17.54
CA LEU A 69 0.19 -5.97 -16.44
C LEU A 69 -0.52 -4.80 -15.76
N SER A 70 -1.12 -3.88 -16.52
CA SER A 70 -1.84 -2.74 -15.95
C SER A 70 -3.10 -3.19 -15.19
N ARG A 71 -3.83 -4.19 -15.72
CA ARG A 71 -5.00 -4.77 -15.05
C ARG A 71 -4.62 -5.44 -13.73
N GLU A 72 -3.56 -6.24 -13.70
CA GLU A 72 -3.09 -6.85 -12.45
C GLU A 72 -2.54 -5.78 -11.49
N ALA A 73 -1.78 -4.79 -11.97
CA ALA A 73 -1.28 -3.70 -11.12
C ALA A 73 -2.42 -2.85 -10.51
N ALA A 74 -3.54 -2.70 -11.22
CA ALA A 74 -4.73 -2.01 -10.75
C ALA A 74 -5.63 -2.87 -9.87
N ARG A 75 -5.42 -4.20 -9.82
CA ARG A 75 -6.21 -5.09 -8.97
C ARG A 75 -5.90 -4.78 -7.49
N PRO A 76 -6.94 -4.49 -6.67
CA PRO A 76 -6.73 -4.30 -5.24
C PRO A 76 -6.21 -5.61 -4.63
N ALA A 77 -5.40 -5.51 -3.58
CA ALA A 77 -4.95 -6.69 -2.87
C ALA A 77 -6.18 -7.49 -2.38
N ASP A 78 -6.20 -8.80 -2.64
CA ASP A 78 -7.31 -9.70 -2.25
C ASP A 78 -7.58 -9.69 -0.73
N VAL A 79 -6.57 -9.30 0.05
CA VAL A 79 -6.73 -8.97 1.47
C VAL A 79 -6.87 -7.46 1.54
N PRO A 80 -8.07 -6.90 1.86
CA PRO A 80 -8.15 -5.49 2.19
C PRO A 80 -7.10 -5.24 3.29
N PRO A 81 -6.29 -4.16 3.20
CA PRO A 81 -5.33 -3.87 4.26
C PRO A 81 -6.09 -3.97 5.57
N LEU A 82 -5.71 -4.91 6.44
CA LEU A 82 -6.40 -5.17 7.70
C LEU A 82 -6.61 -3.81 8.33
N GLU A 83 -7.86 -3.35 8.46
CA GLU A 83 -8.17 -1.93 8.64
C GLU A 83 -7.31 -1.38 9.79
N GLU A 84 -6.22 -0.70 9.44
CA GLU A 84 -5.13 -0.49 10.39
C GLU A 84 -5.54 0.65 11.31
N ASP A 85 -5.38 0.43 12.61
CA ASP A 85 -5.63 1.50 13.55
C ASP A 85 -4.52 2.56 13.40
N PRO A 86 -4.83 3.81 13.02
CA PRO A 86 -3.82 4.86 12.98
C PRO A 86 -3.46 5.35 14.39
N GLN A 87 -4.27 5.02 15.41
CA GLN A 87 -4.14 5.48 16.79
C GLN A 87 -2.75 5.23 17.41
N PRO A 88 -2.10 4.05 17.26
CA PRO A 88 -0.77 3.82 17.80
C PRO A 88 0.32 4.67 17.12
N LEU A 89 0.05 5.22 15.94
CA LEU A 89 0.98 6.05 15.17
C LEU A 89 0.83 7.53 15.49
N PHE A 90 -0.25 7.96 16.13
CA PHE A 90 -0.55 9.38 16.36
C PHE A 90 0.48 10.03 17.27
N GLU A 91 0.79 9.42 18.41
CA GLU A 91 1.75 10.01 19.36
C GLU A 91 3.16 10.19 18.77
N PRO A 92 3.80 9.17 18.16
CA PRO A 92 5.12 9.37 17.56
C PRO A 92 5.06 10.34 16.38
N ALA A 93 4.01 10.29 15.54
CA ALA A 93 3.89 11.21 14.42
C ALA A 93 3.64 12.64 14.86
N ARG A 94 2.86 12.86 15.92
CA ARG A 94 2.61 14.19 16.51
C ARG A 94 3.89 14.79 17.02
N ASN A 95 4.64 14.06 17.82
CA ASN A 95 5.88 14.59 18.42
C ASN A 95 6.87 14.97 17.32
N LEU A 96 6.99 14.14 16.27
CA LEU A 96 7.82 14.43 15.11
C LEU A 96 7.28 15.63 14.30
N ALA A 97 5.97 15.73 14.09
CA ALA A 97 5.36 16.84 13.35
C ALA A 97 5.49 18.17 14.09
N LEU A 98 5.37 18.19 15.42
CA LEU A 98 5.61 19.36 16.26
C LEU A 98 7.06 19.85 16.16
N GLU A 99 8.01 18.92 16.08
CA GLU A 99 9.44 19.24 15.98
C GLU A 99 9.82 19.73 14.58
N LEU A 100 9.27 19.13 13.53
CA LEU A 100 9.65 19.43 12.14
C LEU A 100 8.84 20.54 11.49
N TYR A 101 7.57 20.69 11.88
CA TYR A 101 6.60 21.57 11.23
C TYR A 101 5.76 22.33 12.26
N PRO A 102 6.38 23.06 13.21
CA PRO A 102 5.65 23.76 14.27
C PRO A 102 4.65 24.77 13.71
N GLU A 103 4.98 25.45 12.60
CA GLU A 103 4.12 26.43 11.93
C GLU A 103 2.89 25.78 11.29
N LEU A 104 3.03 24.63 10.62
CA LEU A 104 1.89 23.92 10.02
C LEU A 104 0.99 23.27 11.09
N TYR A 105 1.62 22.76 12.15
CA TYR A 105 0.90 22.12 13.25
C TYR A 105 0.17 23.15 14.12
N GLY A 106 0.77 24.31 14.37
CA GLY A 106 0.19 25.44 15.11
C GLY A 106 -0.85 26.23 14.32
N SER A 107 -0.63 26.46 13.02
CA SER A 107 -1.61 27.15 12.15
C SER A 107 -2.89 26.34 11.89
N SER A 108 -2.85 25.03 12.13
CA SER A 108 -4.05 24.18 12.16
C SER A 108 -4.88 24.39 13.44
N GLU A 109 -4.72 25.49 14.18
CA GLU A 109 -5.79 26.12 14.95
C GLU A 109 -6.93 26.52 14.00
N VAL A 110 -7.59 25.52 13.45
CA VAL A 110 -8.95 25.64 12.98
C VAL A 110 -9.72 25.99 14.24
N LEU A 111 -9.96 27.29 14.44
CA LEU A 111 -10.98 27.82 15.32
C LEU A 111 -12.18 26.88 15.19
N LEU A 112 -12.36 26.03 16.18
CA LEU A 112 -13.57 25.24 16.29
C LEU A 112 -14.63 26.27 16.65
N GLY A 113 -15.15 26.95 15.62
CA GLY A 113 -16.23 27.90 15.80
C GLY A 113 -17.31 27.24 16.65
N TRP A 114 -17.94 28.02 17.52
CA TRP A 114 -18.98 27.55 18.45
C TRP A 114 -19.99 26.61 17.79
N ASN A 115 -20.25 26.81 16.50
CA ASN A 115 -21.08 25.96 15.65
C ASN A 115 -20.60 24.50 15.59
N ARG A 116 -19.30 24.19 15.54
CA ARG A 116 -18.78 22.81 15.62
C ARG A 116 -18.79 22.26 17.04
N LEU A 117 -18.73 23.14 18.05
CA LEU A 117 -18.99 22.75 19.42
C LEU A 117 -20.47 22.30 19.50
N LEU A 118 -21.43 23.13 19.09
CA LEU A 118 -22.85 22.88 19.26
C LEU A 118 -23.41 21.81 18.30
N LEU A 119 -23.00 21.80 17.03
CA LEU A 119 -23.53 20.96 15.96
C LEU A 119 -22.65 19.75 15.62
N GLY A 120 -21.45 19.65 16.21
CA GLY A 120 -20.46 18.61 15.87
C GLY A 120 -19.80 18.83 14.50
N PRO A 121 -18.85 17.97 14.09
CA PRO A 121 -18.30 18.00 12.74
C PRO A 121 -19.40 17.61 11.73
N GLY A 122 -19.60 18.42 10.69
CA GLY A 122 -20.69 18.27 9.71
C GLY A 122 -20.69 16.97 8.90
N ARG A 123 -19.66 16.13 9.04
CA ARG A 123 -19.60 14.78 8.45
C ARG A 123 -18.93 13.80 9.42
N PRO A 124 -19.70 12.98 10.15
CA PRO A 124 -19.19 11.80 10.85
C PRO A 124 -18.95 10.69 9.81
N GLY A 125 -17.91 10.89 9.00
CA GLY A 125 -17.50 9.98 7.92
C GLY A 125 -16.55 8.87 8.38
N PHE A 126 -16.34 8.67 9.68
CA PHE A 126 -15.43 7.63 10.14
C PHE A 126 -16.03 6.24 9.89
N SER A 127 -15.41 5.46 9.00
CA SER A 127 -15.80 4.08 8.69
C SER A 127 -15.79 3.18 9.93
N ARG A 128 -14.91 3.48 10.90
CA ARG A 128 -14.59 2.58 12.02
C ARG A 128 -15.49 2.68 13.25
N TYR A 129 -16.32 3.72 13.35
CA TYR A 129 -17.38 3.78 14.39
C TYR A 129 -18.70 3.20 13.88
N GLY A 130 -18.68 2.20 13.00
CA GLY A 130 -19.87 1.48 12.50
C GLY A 130 -20.68 0.71 13.55
N GLY A 131 -20.35 0.83 14.84
CA GLY A 131 -21.20 0.35 15.93
C GLY A 131 -22.37 1.29 16.22
N TRP A 132 -23.27 0.86 17.11
CA TRP A 132 -24.42 1.66 17.56
C TRP A 132 -24.03 3.07 18.05
N THR A 133 -22.83 3.22 18.64
CA THR A 133 -22.28 4.51 19.10
C THR A 133 -21.98 5.47 17.97
N GLY A 134 -21.39 5.03 16.85
CA GLY A 134 -21.18 5.91 15.70
C GLY A 134 -22.40 6.03 14.81
N TRP A 135 -23.33 5.07 14.83
CA TRP A 135 -24.69 5.30 14.31
C TRP A 135 -25.37 6.45 15.08
N LEU A 136 -25.35 6.41 16.42
CA LEU A 136 -25.86 7.49 17.28
C LEU A 136 -25.16 8.81 16.96
N PHE A 137 -23.84 8.77 16.75
CA PHE A 137 -23.02 9.94 16.44
C PHE A 137 -23.32 10.53 15.05
N ARG A 138 -23.55 9.66 14.05
CA ARG A 138 -23.90 10.00 12.66
C ARG A 138 -25.31 10.55 12.55
N HIS A 139 -26.22 10.00 13.35
CA HIS A 139 -27.63 10.39 13.39
C HIS A 139 -27.91 11.40 14.49
N ARG A 140 -26.89 12.09 15.04
CA ARG A 140 -27.08 13.11 16.08
C ARG A 140 -28.18 14.08 15.68
N GLY A 141 -28.18 14.67 14.48
CA GLY A 141 -29.29 15.55 14.07
C GLY A 141 -30.70 14.94 14.24
N TYR A 142 -30.87 13.66 13.90
CA TYR A 142 -32.16 12.95 14.00
C TYR A 142 -32.50 12.47 15.41
N VAL A 143 -31.53 11.89 16.13
CA VAL A 143 -31.65 11.51 17.55
C VAL A 143 -31.85 12.74 18.43
N TRP A 144 -31.59 13.95 17.92
CA TRP A 144 -31.76 15.21 18.63
C TRP A 144 -33.08 15.90 18.37
N CYS A 145 -33.63 15.81 17.16
CA CYS A 145 -34.97 16.32 16.89
C CYS A 145 -36.04 15.34 17.36
N ALA A 146 -35.82 14.03 17.19
CA ALA A 146 -36.87 13.04 17.44
C ALA A 146 -37.33 12.99 18.90
N PRO A 147 -36.47 12.94 19.94
CA PRO A 147 -36.93 12.93 21.33
C PRO A 147 -37.65 14.23 21.72
N PRO A 148 -37.12 15.45 21.57
CA PRO A 148 -37.86 16.65 21.94
C PRO A 148 -39.10 16.88 21.07
N VAL A 149 -39.13 16.45 19.81
CA VAL A 149 -40.36 16.47 18.98
C VAL A 149 -41.39 15.45 19.49
N MET A 150 -40.98 14.22 19.79
CA MET A 150 -41.85 13.19 20.39
C MET A 150 -42.31 13.59 21.79
N LEU A 151 -41.46 14.26 22.57
CA LEU A 151 -41.75 14.76 23.91
C LEU A 151 -42.62 16.01 23.86
N THR A 152 -42.45 16.91 22.87
CA THR A 152 -43.38 18.04 22.64
C THR A 152 -44.74 17.56 22.12
N LEU A 153 -44.77 16.51 21.31
CA LEU A 153 -46.01 15.84 20.91
C LEU A 153 -46.68 15.17 22.11
N ALA A 154 -45.94 14.49 22.98
CA ALA A 154 -46.46 13.93 24.24
C ALA A 154 -46.87 15.00 25.26
N TYR A 155 -46.15 16.13 25.29
CA TYR A 155 -46.36 17.35 26.10
C TYR A 155 -47.68 18.05 25.84
N ILE A 156 -48.20 17.98 24.60
CA ILE A 156 -49.56 18.48 24.29
C ILE A 156 -50.62 17.73 25.11
N PHE A 157 -50.34 16.50 25.57
CA PHE A 157 -51.31 15.62 26.20
C PHE A 157 -51.12 15.40 27.71
N ALA A 158 -50.00 15.79 28.33
CA ALA A 158 -49.67 15.40 29.71
C ALA A 158 -49.18 16.57 30.60
N SER A 159 -50.11 17.26 31.26
CA SER A 159 -49.96 18.11 32.48
C SER A 159 -48.87 19.23 32.54
N PRO A 160 -49.24 20.50 32.87
CA PRO A 160 -48.33 21.66 32.90
C PRO A 160 -47.12 21.60 33.86
N TRP A 161 -47.17 20.77 34.91
CA TRP A 161 -46.13 20.79 35.96
C TRP A 161 -44.88 19.95 35.60
N MET A 162 -45.01 19.01 34.65
CA MET A 162 -43.87 18.25 34.12
C MET A 162 -43.04 19.05 33.09
N CYS A 163 -43.52 20.23 32.68
CA CYS A 163 -42.91 21.08 31.66
C CYS A 163 -41.53 21.62 32.05
N PHE A 164 -41.27 21.84 33.34
CA PHE A 164 -40.01 22.44 33.79
C PHE A 164 -38.87 21.42 33.90
N THR A 165 -39.12 20.21 34.42
CA THR A 165 -38.06 19.22 34.64
C THR A 165 -37.65 18.51 33.36
N ALA A 166 -38.58 18.27 32.43
CA ALA A 166 -38.30 17.64 31.14
C ALA A 166 -37.52 18.55 30.18
N SER A 167 -37.75 19.87 30.22
CA SER A 167 -37.06 20.83 29.34
C SER A 167 -35.57 20.97 29.68
N TRP A 168 -35.19 20.74 30.95
CA TRP A 168 -33.80 20.85 31.40
C TRP A 168 -33.04 19.52 31.40
N SER A 169 -33.72 18.37 31.55
CA SER A 169 -33.06 17.07 31.61
C SER A 169 -32.32 16.70 30.32
N GLY A 170 -32.87 17.04 29.15
CA GLY A 170 -32.21 16.82 27.85
C GLY A 170 -30.90 17.60 27.69
N PRO A 171 -30.92 18.95 27.81
CA PRO A 171 -29.71 19.77 27.77
C PRO A 171 -28.68 19.40 28.84
N VAL A 172 -29.11 19.11 30.08
CA VAL A 172 -28.21 18.76 31.18
C VAL A 172 -27.54 17.40 30.94
N LEU A 173 -28.31 16.38 30.53
CA LEU A 173 -27.77 15.08 30.16
C LEU A 173 -26.78 15.20 28.99
N TRP A 174 -27.04 16.10 28.03
CA TRP A 174 -26.11 16.37 26.95
C TRP A 174 -24.80 17.02 27.42
N ILE A 175 -24.87 18.05 28.27
CA ILE A 175 -23.67 18.69 28.84
C ILE A 175 -22.86 17.62 29.58
N LEU A 176 -23.51 16.77 30.37
CA LEU A 176 -22.86 15.66 31.08
C LEU A 176 -22.19 14.67 30.12
N LEU A 177 -22.91 14.13 29.13
CA LEU A 177 -22.33 13.22 28.15
C LEU A 177 -21.15 13.85 27.39
N ARG A 178 -21.22 15.15 27.13
CA ARG A 178 -20.17 15.90 26.46
C ARG A 178 -18.93 16.10 27.35
N LEU A 179 -19.14 16.42 28.62
CA LEU A 179 -18.08 16.49 29.62
C LEU A 179 -17.42 15.12 29.85
N ILE A 180 -18.15 14.02 29.58
CA ILE A 180 -17.66 12.64 29.70
C ILE A 180 -17.01 12.13 28.39
N THR A 181 -17.22 12.78 27.23
CA THR A 181 -16.58 12.40 25.93
C THR A 181 -15.48 13.35 25.41
N PRO A 182 -14.63 13.99 26.25
CA PRO A 182 -13.57 14.87 25.77
C PRO A 182 -12.52 14.11 24.95
N HIS A 183 -12.31 12.82 25.25
CA HIS A 183 -11.30 11.97 24.60
C HIS A 183 -11.51 11.86 23.08
N HIS A 184 -12.76 11.70 22.63
CA HIS A 184 -13.06 11.62 21.20
C HIS A 184 -12.78 12.94 20.48
N THR A 185 -13.14 14.07 21.11
CA THR A 185 -12.89 15.39 20.51
C THR A 185 -11.41 15.72 20.44
N TRP A 186 -10.63 15.30 21.44
CA TRP A 186 -9.18 15.48 21.43
C TRP A 186 -8.52 14.63 20.34
N ARG A 187 -8.88 13.35 20.22
CA ARG A 187 -8.40 12.46 19.14
C ARG A 187 -8.72 12.99 17.74
N LEU A 188 -9.91 13.58 17.56
CA LEU A 188 -10.33 14.21 16.30
C LEU A 188 -9.49 15.42 15.93
N ARG A 189 -9.19 16.28 16.91
CA ARG A 189 -8.32 17.45 16.72
C ARG A 189 -6.93 17.00 16.32
N GLU A 190 -6.39 16.02 17.03
CA GLU A 190 -5.07 15.46 16.77
C GLU A 190 -4.98 14.86 15.36
N ARG A 191 -5.96 14.01 15.02
CA ARG A 191 -6.09 13.44 13.67
C ARG A 191 -6.11 14.53 12.61
N LYS A 192 -6.89 15.60 12.80
CA LYS A 192 -7.02 16.67 11.83
C LYS A 192 -5.72 17.44 11.64
N ARG A 193 -5.00 17.74 12.73
CA ARG A 193 -3.69 18.42 12.68
C ARG A 193 -2.64 17.56 11.97
N LEU A 194 -2.59 16.28 12.28
CA LEU A 194 -1.69 15.36 11.57
C LEU A 194 -2.06 15.23 10.08
N ALA A 195 -3.35 15.08 9.77
CA ALA A 195 -3.82 15.00 8.40
C ALA A 195 -3.52 16.29 7.61
N SER A 196 -3.65 17.47 8.23
CA SER A 196 -3.31 18.74 7.57
C SER A 196 -1.82 18.87 7.30
N VAL A 197 -0.95 18.46 8.23
CA VAL A 197 0.50 18.41 7.99
C VAL A 197 0.84 17.47 6.84
N LEU A 198 0.26 16.27 6.82
CA LEU A 198 0.48 15.29 5.75
C LEU A 198 -0.05 15.77 4.39
N ALA A 199 -1.20 16.44 4.37
CA ALA A 199 -1.78 17.00 3.15
C ALA A 199 -0.96 18.18 2.63
N ALA A 200 -0.56 19.12 3.50
CA ALA A 200 0.33 20.23 3.16
C ALA A 200 1.65 19.73 2.55
N ARG A 201 2.25 18.70 3.14
CA ARG A 201 3.47 18.06 2.63
C ARG A 201 3.30 17.38 1.27
N SER A 202 2.07 16.98 0.94
CA SER A 202 1.72 16.37 -0.35
C SER A 202 1.26 17.39 -1.39
N GLY A 203 1.47 18.69 -1.15
CA GLY A 203 1.08 19.77 -2.07
C GLY A 203 -0.17 20.57 -1.66
N GLY A 204 -0.72 20.33 -0.46
CA GLY A 204 -1.81 21.12 0.10
C GLY A 204 -3.20 20.81 -0.46
N ASP A 205 -3.39 19.64 -1.09
CA ASP A 205 -4.68 19.24 -1.66
C ASP A 205 -5.77 19.06 -0.56
N PRO A 206 -6.85 19.86 -0.55
CA PRO A 206 -7.93 19.73 0.41
C PRO A 206 -8.70 18.41 0.27
N ALA A 207 -8.75 17.82 -0.94
CA ALA A 207 -9.40 16.52 -1.13
C ALA A 207 -8.65 15.40 -0.41
N LEU A 208 -7.32 15.50 -0.35
CA LEU A 208 -6.48 14.55 0.37
C LEU A 208 -6.64 14.65 1.89
N LEU A 209 -6.87 15.86 2.42
CA LEU A 209 -7.21 16.07 3.82
C LEU A 209 -8.52 15.35 4.18
N ASP A 210 -9.56 15.53 3.37
CA ASP A 210 -10.84 14.86 3.58
C ASP A 210 -10.69 13.34 3.47
N ALA A 211 -9.91 12.85 2.50
CA ALA A 211 -9.60 11.42 2.37
C ALA A 211 -8.88 10.86 3.61
N PHE A 212 -7.95 11.59 4.23
CA PHE A 212 -7.30 11.16 5.48
C PHE A 212 -8.23 11.17 6.70
N LEU A 213 -9.26 12.04 6.69
CA LEU A 213 -10.26 12.06 7.73
C LEU A 213 -11.27 10.92 7.58
N GLU A 214 -11.53 10.45 6.36
CA GLU A 214 -12.49 9.38 6.08
C GLU A 214 -11.86 7.97 6.13
N ASP A 215 -10.63 7.81 5.63
CA ASP A 215 -9.95 6.52 5.49
C ASP A 215 -8.80 6.35 6.51
N ASP A 216 -9.06 5.53 7.54
CA ASP A 216 -8.10 5.17 8.58
C ASP A 216 -6.86 4.47 8.02
N THR A 217 -7.04 3.62 7.01
CA THR A 217 -5.95 2.86 6.41
C THR A 217 -5.02 3.75 5.60
N LEU A 218 -5.60 4.70 4.85
CA LEU A 218 -4.85 5.70 4.11
C LEU A 218 -4.05 6.59 5.07
N LEU A 219 -4.69 7.06 6.15
CA LEU A 219 -4.03 7.87 7.17
C LEU A 219 -2.91 7.08 7.87
N ALA A 220 -3.17 5.85 8.35
CA ALA A 220 -2.17 5.00 8.99
C ALA A 220 -0.97 4.77 8.08
N THR A 221 -1.23 4.46 6.81
CA THR A 221 -0.20 4.25 5.79
C THR A 221 0.66 5.50 5.59
N ARG A 222 0.04 6.69 5.53
CA ARG A 222 0.77 7.96 5.38
C ARG A 222 1.53 8.35 6.63
N LEU A 223 1.00 8.10 7.83
CA LEU A 223 1.71 8.30 9.09
C LEU A 223 2.95 7.39 9.17
N ARG A 224 2.85 6.13 8.75
CA ARG A 224 4.03 5.25 8.68
C ARG A 224 5.05 5.72 7.67
N SER A 225 4.61 6.18 6.49
CA SER A 225 5.52 6.79 5.51
C SER A 225 6.25 7.97 6.11
N PHE A 226 5.52 8.87 6.76
CA PHE A 226 6.04 10.05 7.42
C PHE A 226 7.07 9.70 8.50
N LEU A 227 6.74 8.75 9.37
CA LEU A 227 7.66 8.26 10.41
C LEU A 227 8.89 7.57 9.80
N ALA A 228 8.71 6.71 8.80
CA ALA A 228 9.80 5.95 8.19
C ALA A 228 10.79 6.84 7.43
N GLU A 229 10.29 7.90 6.80
CA GLU A 229 11.12 8.86 6.08
C GLU A 229 12.05 9.61 7.03
N HIS A 230 11.52 10.17 8.11
CA HIS A 230 12.32 10.94 9.07
C HIS A 230 13.06 10.07 10.10
N ARG A 231 12.71 8.78 10.24
CA ARG A 231 13.45 7.85 11.11
C ARG A 231 14.90 7.70 10.67
N ARG A 232 15.17 7.75 9.37
CA ARG A 232 16.51 7.67 8.80
C ARG A 232 17.41 8.81 9.27
N ASP A 233 16.83 9.98 9.50
CA ASP A 233 17.58 11.18 9.82
C ASP A 233 17.83 11.32 11.32
N ARG A 234 17.03 10.65 12.17
CA ARG A 234 17.01 10.90 13.63
C ARG A 234 17.16 9.66 14.53
N ASN A 235 17.40 8.46 13.99
CA ASN A 235 17.59 7.23 14.79
C ASN A 235 16.50 6.97 15.85
N LEU A 236 15.24 7.34 15.57
CA LEU A 236 14.16 7.21 16.55
C LEU A 236 13.85 5.72 16.85
N PRO A 237 13.74 5.32 18.14
CA PRO A 237 13.37 3.96 18.54
C PRO A 237 11.86 3.75 18.43
N VAL A 238 11.31 3.80 17.21
CA VAL A 238 9.93 3.37 16.96
C VAL A 238 9.95 1.86 16.73
N ALA A 239 9.17 1.11 17.52
CA ALA A 239 9.00 -0.32 17.33
C ALA A 239 8.56 -0.57 15.88
N ASN A 240 9.23 -1.50 15.18
CA ASN A 240 8.78 -1.89 13.85
C ASN A 240 7.37 -2.45 13.99
N PRO A 241 6.39 -2.01 13.16
CA PRO A 241 5.09 -2.62 13.16
C PRO A 241 5.26 -4.13 12.95
N PRO A 242 4.44 -4.98 13.61
CA PRO A 242 4.55 -6.42 13.48
C PRO A 242 4.53 -6.77 11.99
N GLN A 243 5.61 -7.40 11.53
CA GLN A 243 5.68 -7.87 10.16
C GLN A 243 4.59 -8.95 10.03
N LEU A 244 3.55 -8.64 9.27
CA LEU A 244 2.55 -9.62 8.90
C LEU A 244 3.25 -10.69 8.06
N THR A 245 3.59 -11.80 8.70
CA THR A 245 4.25 -12.98 8.15
C THR A 245 3.32 -13.67 7.16
N THR A 246 3.17 -13.09 5.98
CA THR A 246 2.37 -13.72 4.93
C THR A 246 3.18 -14.77 4.21
N VAL A 247 2.93 -16.04 4.54
CA VAL A 247 3.10 -17.26 3.71
C VAL A 247 4.18 -17.16 2.62
N SER A 248 5.42 -16.85 3.03
CA SER A 248 6.56 -16.56 2.15
C SER A 248 6.97 -17.76 1.30
N ARG A 249 6.93 -18.97 1.87
CA ARG A 249 7.31 -20.22 1.19
C ARG A 249 6.37 -20.64 0.07
N ALA A 250 5.05 -20.64 0.29
CA ALA A 250 4.08 -21.04 -0.73
C ALA A 250 4.14 -20.12 -1.96
N ARG A 251 4.41 -18.83 -1.73
CA ARG A 251 4.70 -17.86 -2.79
C ARG A 251 5.96 -18.21 -3.57
N ALA A 252 7.05 -18.56 -2.89
CA ALA A 252 8.28 -19.01 -3.53
C ALA A 252 8.04 -20.24 -4.43
N GLU A 253 7.27 -21.22 -3.92
CA GLU A 253 6.94 -22.45 -4.64
C GLU A 253 6.10 -22.18 -5.89
N ARG A 254 5.17 -21.20 -5.84
CA ARG A 254 4.41 -20.74 -7.01
C ARG A 254 5.30 -20.11 -8.08
N ILE A 255 6.25 -19.27 -7.68
CA ILE A 255 7.22 -18.68 -8.60
C ILE A 255 8.10 -19.78 -9.20
N ALA A 256 8.61 -20.71 -8.40
CA ALA A 256 9.39 -21.83 -8.90
C ALA A 256 8.58 -22.74 -9.84
N LYS A 257 7.29 -22.94 -9.59
CA LYS A 257 6.37 -23.64 -10.51
C LYS A 257 6.22 -22.88 -11.83
N ALA A 258 6.03 -21.56 -11.78
CA ALA A 258 5.97 -20.70 -12.97
C ALA A 258 7.28 -20.73 -13.77
N THR A 259 8.43 -20.65 -13.10
CA THR A 259 9.75 -20.77 -13.73
C THR A 259 9.95 -22.13 -14.38
N ARG A 260 9.57 -23.22 -13.70
CA ARG A 260 9.58 -24.57 -14.27
C ARG A 260 8.73 -24.67 -15.54
N ALA A 261 7.52 -24.12 -15.51
CA ALA A 261 6.63 -24.11 -16.66
C ALA A 261 7.23 -23.32 -17.84
N ALA A 262 7.83 -22.15 -17.58
CA ALA A 262 8.51 -21.35 -18.61
C ALA A 262 9.66 -22.13 -19.26
N VAL A 263 10.55 -22.69 -18.44
CA VAL A 263 11.72 -23.45 -18.90
C VAL A 263 11.30 -24.71 -19.66
N ALA A 264 10.26 -25.41 -19.20
CA ALA A 264 9.76 -26.60 -19.89
C ALA A 264 9.13 -26.29 -21.26
N SER A 265 8.60 -25.08 -21.45
CA SER A 265 8.02 -24.64 -22.71
C SER A 265 9.02 -24.05 -23.71
N ALA A 266 10.24 -23.73 -23.25
CA ALA A 266 11.28 -23.14 -24.09
C ALA A 266 11.85 -24.20 -25.05
N GLN A 267 11.99 -23.84 -26.31
CA GLN A 267 12.55 -24.74 -27.35
C GLN A 267 14.05 -24.50 -27.55
N ASP A 268 14.46 -23.23 -27.50
CA ASP A 268 15.81 -22.77 -27.75
C ASP A 268 16.45 -22.15 -26.48
N PRO A 269 17.75 -21.83 -26.48
CA PRO A 269 18.40 -21.06 -25.43
C PRO A 269 17.77 -19.66 -25.25
N GLU A 270 16.67 -19.59 -24.49
CA GLU A 270 15.95 -18.36 -24.19
C GLU A 270 16.51 -17.62 -22.96
N CYS A 271 16.17 -16.32 -22.86
CA CYS A 271 16.46 -15.48 -21.71
C CYS A 271 15.20 -15.30 -20.84
N HIS A 272 15.27 -15.76 -19.59
CA HIS A 272 14.17 -15.65 -18.62
C HIS A 272 14.43 -14.50 -17.65
N PHE A 273 13.55 -13.50 -17.69
CA PHE A 273 13.49 -12.45 -16.66
C PHE A 273 12.57 -12.89 -15.53
N LEU A 274 13.05 -12.90 -14.29
CA LEU A 274 12.24 -13.10 -13.09
C LEU A 274 12.11 -11.79 -12.32
N LEU A 275 10.90 -11.25 -12.26
CA LEU A 275 10.57 -10.00 -11.60
C LEU A 275 9.84 -10.30 -10.29
N THR A 276 10.42 -9.93 -9.15
CA THR A 276 9.83 -10.13 -7.82
C THR A 276 10.26 -9.04 -6.85
N ASP A 277 9.53 -8.83 -5.77
CA ASP A 277 10.00 -7.98 -4.66
C ASP A 277 10.97 -8.73 -3.71
N THR A 278 11.59 -7.97 -2.81
CA THR A 278 12.50 -8.47 -1.76
C THR A 278 11.80 -8.88 -0.47
N SER A 279 10.47 -8.83 -0.39
CA SER A 279 9.78 -9.19 0.85
C SER A 279 9.96 -10.68 1.15
N ASP A 280 10.26 -10.96 2.42
CA ASP A 280 10.45 -12.29 3.00
C ASP A 280 11.48 -13.13 2.22
N MET A 281 12.55 -12.49 1.74
CA MET A 281 13.53 -13.12 0.85
C MET A 281 14.30 -14.27 1.53
N SER A 282 14.52 -14.20 2.85
CA SER A 282 15.16 -15.26 3.63
C SER A 282 14.49 -16.61 3.41
N ASP A 283 13.16 -16.64 3.44
CA ASP A 283 12.37 -17.87 3.38
C ASP A 283 12.23 -18.40 1.95
N ARG A 284 12.48 -17.53 0.97
CA ARG A 284 12.34 -17.81 -0.47
C ARG A 284 13.67 -18.17 -1.12
N HIS A 285 14.78 -17.89 -0.43
CA HIS A 285 16.15 -17.99 -0.94
C HIS A 285 16.42 -19.33 -1.65
N ASP A 286 16.20 -20.44 -0.96
CA ASP A 286 16.55 -21.77 -1.47
C ASP A 286 15.70 -22.16 -2.69
N VAL A 287 14.42 -21.79 -2.68
CA VAL A 287 13.48 -22.10 -3.76
C VAL A 287 13.82 -21.30 -5.02
N LEU A 288 14.17 -20.02 -4.88
CA LEU A 288 14.58 -19.16 -5.99
C LEU A 288 15.94 -19.60 -6.56
N LEU A 289 16.87 -19.99 -5.68
CA LEU A 289 18.16 -20.52 -6.10
C LEU A 289 18.01 -21.85 -6.85
N ALA A 290 17.13 -22.74 -6.41
CA ALA A 290 16.80 -23.97 -7.11
C ALA A 290 16.20 -23.70 -8.50
N ALA A 291 15.30 -22.72 -8.60
CA ALA A 291 14.74 -22.29 -9.88
C ALA A 291 15.83 -21.73 -10.83
N ALA A 292 16.76 -20.92 -10.32
CA ALA A 292 17.88 -20.39 -11.10
C ALA A 292 18.84 -21.49 -11.60
N ARG A 293 19.17 -22.46 -10.73
CA ARG A 293 19.96 -23.64 -11.11
C ARG A 293 19.28 -24.44 -12.22
N LEU A 294 17.96 -24.63 -12.13
CA LEU A 294 17.19 -25.32 -13.17
C LEU A 294 17.31 -24.61 -14.52
N VAL A 295 17.10 -23.29 -14.58
CA VAL A 295 17.21 -22.51 -15.82
C VAL A 295 18.60 -22.69 -16.44
N ARG A 296 19.66 -22.57 -15.63
CA ARG A 296 21.05 -22.73 -16.09
C ARG A 296 21.37 -24.16 -16.53
N SER A 297 20.87 -25.18 -15.84
CA SER A 297 21.08 -26.59 -16.20
C SER A 297 20.53 -26.93 -17.60
N ARG A 298 19.50 -26.20 -18.04
CA ARG A 298 18.88 -26.31 -19.36
C ARG A 298 19.50 -25.39 -20.41
N ARG A 299 20.66 -24.78 -20.11
CA ARG A 299 21.39 -23.84 -20.98
C ARG A 299 20.62 -22.56 -21.33
N HIS A 300 19.60 -22.20 -20.55
CA HIS A 300 18.94 -20.91 -20.68
C HIS A 300 19.64 -19.85 -19.83
N HIS A 301 19.39 -18.59 -20.15
CA HIS A 301 19.85 -17.45 -19.36
C HIS A 301 18.76 -17.00 -18.41
N MET A 302 19.13 -16.57 -17.20
CA MET A 302 18.21 -15.98 -16.25
C MET A 302 18.71 -14.60 -15.85
N ILE A 303 17.81 -13.64 -15.73
CA ILE A 303 18.06 -12.33 -15.13
C ILE A 303 17.02 -12.14 -14.03
N MET A 304 17.46 -11.80 -12.83
CA MET A 304 16.55 -11.54 -11.72
C MET A 304 16.43 -10.03 -11.50
N VAL A 305 15.21 -9.54 -11.43
CA VAL A 305 14.89 -8.14 -11.15
C VAL A 305 14.12 -8.08 -9.84
N LEU A 306 14.69 -7.38 -8.86
CA LEU A 306 14.27 -7.34 -7.47
C LEU A 306 13.74 -5.96 -7.09
N ASP A 307 12.48 -5.87 -6.65
CA ASP A 307 11.93 -4.64 -6.05
C ASP A 307 12.22 -4.56 -4.55
N GLY A 308 13.30 -3.85 -4.18
CA GLY A 308 13.71 -3.71 -2.79
C GLY A 308 15.07 -3.06 -2.59
N LYS A 309 15.51 -2.96 -1.33
CA LYS A 309 16.82 -2.39 -1.00
C LYS A 309 17.87 -3.50 -0.94
N SER A 310 19.09 -3.19 -1.34
CA SER A 310 20.24 -4.11 -1.15
C SER A 310 20.49 -4.46 0.32
N SER A 311 20.07 -3.58 1.24
CA SER A 311 20.18 -3.76 2.69
C SER A 311 19.15 -4.73 3.28
N ASP A 312 18.15 -5.16 2.52
CA ASP A 312 17.11 -6.04 3.03
C ASP A 312 17.73 -7.42 3.35
N ALA A 313 17.39 -7.98 4.52
CA ALA A 313 17.92 -9.25 4.98
C ALA A 313 17.67 -10.36 3.93
N GLY A 314 18.72 -11.10 3.59
CA GLY A 314 18.67 -12.17 2.59
C GLY A 314 18.93 -11.73 1.14
N VAL A 315 18.76 -10.45 0.79
CA VAL A 315 19.02 -9.97 -0.60
C VAL A 315 20.50 -10.07 -0.96
N SER A 316 21.40 -9.67 -0.06
CA SER A 316 22.86 -9.77 -0.26
C SER A 316 23.34 -11.21 -0.40
N SER A 317 22.80 -12.11 0.42
CA SER A 317 23.06 -13.55 0.37
C SER A 317 22.60 -14.15 -0.96
N LEU A 318 21.34 -13.88 -1.35
CA LEU A 318 20.79 -14.33 -2.63
C LEU A 318 21.59 -13.78 -3.82
N THR A 319 21.93 -12.50 -3.80
CA THR A 319 22.69 -11.83 -4.87
C THR A 319 24.07 -12.48 -5.03
N THR A 320 24.74 -12.80 -3.92
CA THR A 320 26.02 -13.49 -3.91
C THR A 320 25.89 -14.93 -4.39
N ALA A 321 24.81 -15.62 -4.03
CA ALA A 321 24.55 -16.98 -4.51
C ALA A 321 24.23 -17.02 -6.01
N LEU A 322 23.48 -16.03 -6.52
CA LEU A 322 23.15 -15.89 -7.94
C LEU A 322 24.35 -15.46 -8.77
N SER A 323 25.23 -14.58 -8.26
CA SER A 323 26.45 -14.19 -8.95
C SER A 323 27.39 -15.38 -9.16
N ARG A 324 27.50 -16.28 -8.16
CA ARG A 324 28.23 -17.56 -8.29
C ARG A 324 27.66 -18.48 -9.37
N LEU A 325 26.36 -18.38 -9.65
CA LEU A 325 25.68 -19.12 -10.74
C LEU A 325 25.77 -18.40 -12.10
N GLY A 326 26.39 -17.21 -12.15
CA GLY A 326 26.42 -16.35 -13.33
C GLY A 326 25.06 -15.77 -13.70
N VAL A 327 24.16 -15.60 -12.72
CA VAL A 327 22.82 -15.02 -12.90
C VAL A 327 22.88 -13.54 -12.50
N PRO A 328 22.78 -12.59 -13.45
CA PRO A 328 22.75 -11.17 -13.12
C PRO A 328 21.48 -10.81 -12.33
N THR A 329 21.66 -9.96 -11.33
CA THR A 329 20.60 -9.45 -10.45
C THR A 329 20.52 -7.93 -10.55
N LEU A 330 19.32 -7.40 -10.75
CA LEU A 330 19.03 -5.97 -10.76
C LEU A 330 18.12 -5.60 -9.59
N LEU A 331 18.37 -4.44 -8.98
CA LEU A 331 17.54 -3.89 -7.91
C LEU A 331 16.82 -2.64 -8.46
N THR A 332 15.49 -2.58 -8.37
CA THR A 332 14.70 -1.51 -9.00
C THR A 332 14.64 -0.21 -8.19
N ARG A 333 14.91 -0.25 -6.88
CA ARG A 333 14.79 0.93 -5.99
C ARG A 333 15.91 1.95 -6.12
N SER A 334 17.07 1.57 -6.63
CA SER A 334 17.98 2.54 -7.22
C SER A 334 17.32 2.93 -8.53
N ASN A 335 16.44 3.96 -8.49
CA ASN A 335 15.70 4.52 -9.63
C ASN A 335 16.24 3.95 -10.93
N LEU A 336 15.63 2.90 -11.48
CA LEU A 336 16.05 2.36 -12.77
C LEU A 336 16.02 3.56 -13.70
N VAL A 337 17.21 4.08 -14.03
CA VAL A 337 17.28 5.27 -14.85
C VAL A 337 16.69 4.82 -16.18
N PRO A 338 15.67 5.52 -16.72
CA PRO A 338 15.05 5.12 -17.98
C PRO A 338 16.14 4.71 -18.99
N GLY A 339 16.08 3.46 -19.46
CA GLY A 339 17.06 2.88 -20.38
C GLY A 339 18.19 2.05 -19.76
N GLU A 340 18.33 1.93 -18.44
CA GLU A 340 19.23 0.94 -17.82
C GLU A 340 18.82 -0.50 -18.12
N VAL A 341 17.51 -0.77 -18.07
CA VAL A 341 16.96 -2.07 -18.46
C VAL A 341 17.28 -2.38 -19.91
N GLY A 342 17.07 -1.43 -20.82
CA GLY A 342 17.43 -1.57 -22.23
C GLY A 342 18.93 -1.85 -22.44
N ARG A 343 19.81 -1.13 -21.73
CA ARG A 343 21.26 -1.38 -21.76
C ARG A 343 21.62 -2.76 -21.24
N LEU A 344 20.93 -3.25 -20.22
CA LEU A 344 21.15 -4.59 -19.69
C LEU A 344 20.68 -5.67 -20.68
N VAL A 345 19.49 -5.52 -21.25
CA VAL A 345 18.95 -6.43 -22.28
C VAL A 345 19.94 -6.52 -23.46
N ALA A 346 20.44 -5.36 -23.93
CA ALA A 346 21.46 -5.30 -24.98
C ALA A 346 22.79 -5.96 -24.57
N SER A 347 23.19 -5.84 -23.30
CA SER A 347 24.43 -6.43 -22.79
C SER A 347 24.33 -7.95 -22.62
N VAL A 348 23.19 -8.45 -22.14
CA VAL A 348 22.94 -9.90 -22.07
C VAL A 348 22.84 -10.51 -23.46
N ARG A 349 22.24 -9.81 -24.44
CA ARG A 349 22.25 -10.27 -25.83
C ARG A 349 23.67 -10.35 -26.41
N ARG A 350 24.53 -9.36 -26.13
CA ARG A 350 25.95 -9.40 -26.53
C ARG A 350 26.71 -10.56 -25.88
N LEU A 351 26.35 -10.95 -24.65
CA LEU A 351 26.94 -12.11 -23.98
C LEU A 351 26.40 -13.42 -24.57
N ALA A 352 25.10 -13.52 -24.84
CA ALA A 352 24.50 -14.69 -25.45
C ALA A 352 25.05 -14.96 -26.86
N GLY A 353 25.19 -13.91 -27.68
CA GLY A 353 25.76 -14.02 -29.03
C GLY A 353 27.27 -14.31 -29.09
N ARG A 354 27.99 -14.32 -27.95
CA ARG A 354 29.39 -14.76 -27.87
C ARG A 354 29.54 -16.22 -27.43
N LEU A 355 28.46 -16.85 -26.96
CA LEU A 355 28.47 -18.18 -26.37
C LEU A 355 27.82 -19.26 -27.25
N GLY A 356 27.10 -18.85 -28.31
CA GLY A 356 26.68 -19.70 -29.42
C GLY A 356 27.55 -19.42 -30.63
#